data_AF-A0A0F7SHK9-F1
#
_entry.id   AF-A0A0F7SHK9-F1
#
_cell.length_a   1.000
_cell.length_b   1.000
_cell.length_c   1.000
_cell.angle_alpha   90.00
_cell.angle_beta   90.00
_cell.angle_gamma   90.00
#
_symmetry.space_group_name_H-M   'P 1'
#
loop_
_entity.id
_entity.type
_entity.pdbx_description
1 polymer ?
#
loop_
_entity_poly.entity_id
_entity_poly.type
_entity_poly.pdbx_seq_one_letter_code
_entity_poly.pdbx_strand_id
1 'polypeptide(L)'
;MERALWGLRPLKALLIIYSFLFPNFLLPFGIKVNPACNPYKHTYDACFIKWVEGYLEPLTGETTLPGTKSTVDPAVRAKAKAEEYEKLCGESWRVYKDCVWKAVKDKDLMPLLTQAREENPLLSPNSEPTSSK
;
A
#
# COMPACT_ATOMS: atom_id res chain seq x y z
N MET A 1 -17.01 52.22 -30.04
CA MET A 1 -17.46 50.81 -30.02
C MET A 1 -16.35 49.97 -29.39
N GLU A 2 -16.33 49.85 -28.06
CA GLU A 2 -15.36 49.01 -27.36
C GLU A 2 -16.12 47.90 -26.65
N ARG A 3 -16.09 46.69 -27.23
CA ARG A 3 -16.69 45.49 -26.63
C ARG A 3 -15.59 44.70 -25.91
N ALA A 4 -15.70 44.70 -24.59
CA ALA A 4 -15.58 43.54 -23.71
C ALA A 4 -14.46 42.52 -24.02
N LEU A 5 -13.29 42.73 -23.39
CA LEU A 5 -12.29 41.69 -23.12
C LEU A 5 -12.52 41.06 -21.73
N TRP A 6 -13.72 40.51 -21.49
CA TRP A 6 -14.02 39.70 -20.30
C TRP A 6 -14.33 38.27 -20.73
N GLY A 7 -13.29 37.49 -21.00
CA GLY A 7 -13.39 36.06 -21.25
C GLY A 7 -12.07 35.39 -20.94
N LEU A 8 -12.10 34.27 -20.20
CA LEU A 8 -10.96 33.41 -19.83
C LEU A 8 -10.08 33.81 -18.61
N ARG A 9 -10.64 34.40 -17.55
CA ARG A 9 -9.95 34.48 -16.23
C ARG A 9 -10.50 33.66 -15.04
N PRO A 10 -11.63 32.91 -15.09
CA PRO A 10 -12.09 32.21 -13.88
C PRO A 10 -11.29 30.94 -13.56
N LEU A 11 -10.73 30.26 -14.56
CA LEU A 11 -10.00 29.00 -14.35
C LEU A 11 -8.66 29.19 -13.62
N LYS A 12 -7.92 30.27 -13.91
CA LYS A 12 -6.65 30.54 -13.20
C LYS A 12 -6.89 30.91 -11.73
N ALA A 13 -7.95 31.66 -11.43
CA ALA A 13 -8.31 31.99 -10.06
C ALA A 13 -8.74 30.74 -9.27
N LEU A 14 -9.53 29.85 -9.88
CA LEU A 14 -9.93 28.57 -9.27
C LEU A 14 -8.74 27.63 -9.01
N LEU A 15 -7.78 27.52 -9.95
CA LEU A 15 -6.56 26.72 -9.74
C LEU A 15 -5.68 27.26 -8.61
N ILE A 16 -5.57 28.58 -8.47
CA ILE A 16 -4.81 29.21 -7.39
C ILE A 16 -5.53 28.97 -6.05
N ILE A 17 -6.83 29.19 -5.97
CA ILE A 17 -7.62 28.97 -4.75
C ILE A 17 -7.56 27.49 -4.31
N TYR A 18 -7.64 26.56 -5.26
CA TYR A 18 -7.53 25.12 -4.98
C TYR A 18 -6.13 24.75 -4.44
N SER A 19 -5.07 25.37 -4.95
CA SER A 19 -3.69 25.16 -4.48
C SER A 19 -3.45 25.68 -3.05
N PHE A 20 -4.17 26.73 -2.63
CA PHE A 20 -4.07 27.30 -1.28
C PHE A 20 -4.96 26.60 -0.25
N LEU A 21 -6.16 26.15 -0.64
CA LEU A 21 -7.10 25.51 0.28
C LEU A 21 -6.84 24.02 0.47
N PHE A 22 -6.16 23.40 -0.49
CA PHE A 22 -5.92 21.95 -0.50
C PHE A 22 -4.45 21.60 -0.81
N PRO A 23 -3.46 22.12 -0.04
CA PRO A 23 -2.04 21.85 -0.29
C PRO A 23 -1.65 20.36 -0.14
N ASN A 24 -2.56 19.51 0.38
CA ASN A 24 -2.36 18.08 0.59
C ASN A 24 -3.33 17.18 -0.20
N PHE A 25 -4.16 17.71 -1.12
CA PHE A 25 -5.17 16.90 -1.83
C PHE A 25 -4.61 16.05 -2.99
N LEU A 26 -3.29 15.91 -3.09
CA LEU A 26 -2.62 15.04 -4.07
C LEU A 26 -1.69 14.01 -3.40
N LEU A 27 -2.21 13.20 -2.48
CA LEU A 27 -1.53 11.97 -2.08
C LEU A 27 -2.51 10.79 -2.12
N PRO A 28 -2.79 10.21 -3.31
CA PRO A 28 -3.60 9.00 -3.40
C PRO A 28 -2.85 7.72 -3.00
N PHE A 29 -1.63 7.78 -2.46
CA PHE A 29 -0.88 6.58 -2.12
C PHE A 29 0.03 6.86 -0.90
N GLY A 30 -0.23 6.20 0.24
CA GLY A 30 0.61 6.27 1.46
C GLY A 30 2.09 5.97 1.13
N ILE A 31 3.13 6.33 1.88
CA ILE A 31 3.40 6.37 3.34
C ILE A 31 4.33 7.57 3.62
N LYS A 32 4.38 8.13 4.85
CA LYS A 32 5.47 9.06 5.25
C LYS A 32 6.21 8.61 6.51
N VAL A 33 6.90 7.46 6.45
CA VAL A 33 8.02 7.21 7.37
C VAL A 33 9.25 7.99 6.90
N ASN A 34 9.48 8.05 5.59
CA ASN A 34 10.45 8.91 4.91
C ASN A 34 9.97 9.19 3.47
N PRO A 35 9.77 10.46 3.06
CA PRO A 35 9.29 10.81 1.72
C PRO A 35 10.23 10.37 0.59
N ALA A 36 11.52 10.17 0.87
CA ALA A 36 12.48 9.66 -0.11
C ALA A 36 12.16 8.23 -0.59
N CYS A 37 11.36 7.47 0.17
CA CYS A 37 10.97 6.11 -0.20
C CYS A 37 9.73 6.04 -1.10
N ASN A 38 9.05 7.17 -1.34
CA ASN A 38 7.79 7.19 -2.08
C ASN A 38 7.91 6.67 -3.52
N PRO A 39 8.92 7.06 -4.32
CA PRO A 39 9.04 6.54 -5.69
C PRO A 39 9.16 5.02 -5.72
N TYR A 40 9.97 4.43 -4.83
CA TYR A 40 10.14 2.99 -4.72
C TYR A 40 8.84 2.29 -4.29
N LYS A 41 8.09 2.91 -3.38
CA LYS A 41 6.79 2.41 -2.95
C LYS A 41 5.79 2.37 -4.11
N HIS A 42 5.69 3.44 -4.90
CA HIS A 42 4.74 3.48 -6.02
C HIS A 42 5.05 2.37 -7.04
N THR A 43 6.33 2.15 -7.35
CA THR A 43 6.74 1.06 -8.24
C THR A 43 6.38 -0.32 -7.66
N TYR A 44 6.66 -0.53 -6.38
CA TYR A 44 6.31 -1.78 -5.69
C TYR A 44 4.80 -2.01 -5.61
N ASP A 45 4.04 -1.02 -5.13
CA ASP A 45 2.58 -1.11 -4.95
C ASP A 45 1.88 -1.40 -6.28
N ALA A 46 2.30 -0.76 -7.38
CA ALA A 46 1.73 -1.01 -8.70
C ALA A 46 1.90 -2.46 -9.17
N CYS A 47 3.02 -3.11 -8.80
CA CYS A 47 3.22 -4.53 -9.06
C CYS A 47 2.40 -5.40 -8.10
N PHE A 48 2.49 -5.11 -6.80
CA PHE A 48 1.85 -5.88 -5.75
C PHE A 48 0.32 -5.90 -5.89
N ILE A 49 -0.31 -4.78 -6.20
CA ILE A 49 -1.77 -4.69 -6.38
C ILE A 49 -2.23 -5.63 -7.52
N LYS A 50 -1.54 -5.61 -8.66
CA LYS A 50 -1.86 -6.52 -9.77
C LYS A 50 -1.66 -7.99 -9.40
N TRP A 51 -0.57 -8.29 -8.69
CA TRP A 51 -0.31 -9.65 -8.24
C TRP A 51 -1.35 -10.14 -7.22
N VAL A 52 -1.75 -9.28 -6.27
CA VAL A 52 -2.67 -9.65 -5.19
C VAL A 52 -4.10 -9.85 -5.70
N GLU A 53 -4.53 -9.08 -6.70
CA GLU A 53 -5.82 -9.30 -7.38
C GLU A 53 -5.92 -10.77 -7.88
N GLY A 54 -4.93 -11.24 -8.63
CA GLY A 54 -4.87 -12.63 -9.10
C GLY A 54 -4.59 -13.67 -8.00
N TYR A 55 -4.01 -13.27 -6.88
CA TYR A 55 -3.87 -14.14 -5.70
C TYR A 55 -5.23 -14.43 -5.06
N LEU A 56 -6.10 -13.42 -4.99
CA LEU A 56 -7.40 -13.42 -4.30
C LEU A 56 -8.56 -13.94 -5.16
N GLU A 57 -8.47 -13.92 -6.49
CA GLU A 57 -9.56 -14.32 -7.41
C GLU A 57 -10.36 -15.59 -7.02
N PRO A 58 -9.74 -16.72 -6.65
CA PRO A 58 -10.50 -17.92 -6.29
C PRO A 58 -11.03 -17.93 -4.85
N LEU A 59 -10.80 -16.87 -4.08
CA LEU A 59 -11.43 -16.62 -2.78
C LEU A 59 -12.57 -15.59 -2.89
N THR A 60 -12.58 -14.77 -3.94
CA THR A 60 -13.56 -13.70 -4.16
C THR A 60 -14.63 -14.05 -5.19
N GLY A 61 -14.46 -15.15 -5.93
CA GLY A 61 -15.42 -15.61 -6.93
C GLY A 61 -16.67 -16.25 -6.32
N GLU A 62 -17.81 -15.57 -6.45
CA GLU A 62 -19.18 -16.10 -6.35
C GLU A 62 -19.47 -17.27 -7.34
N THR A 63 -18.53 -17.64 -8.20
CA THR A 63 -18.67 -18.75 -9.15
C THR A 63 -18.10 -20.05 -8.59
N THR A 64 -18.59 -20.47 -7.42
CA THR A 64 -18.55 -21.90 -7.08
C THR A 64 -19.90 -22.48 -7.48
N LEU A 65 -19.98 -23.04 -8.69
CA LEU A 65 -20.97 -24.10 -8.92
C LEU A 65 -20.79 -25.12 -7.78
N PRO A 66 -21.88 -25.54 -7.10
CA PRO A 66 -21.76 -26.45 -5.96
C PRO A 66 -21.14 -27.78 -6.44
N GLY A 67 -19.86 -27.99 -6.15
CA GLY A 67 -19.16 -29.24 -6.48
C GLY A 67 -17.70 -29.14 -6.88
N THR A 68 -17.21 -28.00 -7.38
CA THR A 68 -15.79 -27.88 -7.80
C THR A 68 -14.90 -27.48 -6.62
N LYS A 69 -14.61 -28.43 -5.73
CA LYS A 69 -13.49 -28.27 -4.78
C LYS A 69 -12.19 -28.21 -5.61
N SER A 70 -11.46 -27.10 -5.52
CA SER A 70 -10.09 -27.04 -6.01
C SER A 70 -9.30 -28.19 -5.37
N THR A 71 -8.84 -29.13 -6.18
CA THR A 71 -8.09 -30.32 -5.74
C THR A 71 -6.62 -30.02 -5.44
N VAL A 72 -6.23 -28.74 -5.50
CA VAL A 72 -4.85 -28.30 -5.32
C VAL A 72 -4.61 -28.02 -3.84
N ASP A 73 -3.58 -28.67 -3.29
CA ASP A 73 -3.07 -28.42 -1.95
C ASP A 73 -2.80 -26.91 -1.75
N PRO A 74 -3.40 -26.26 -0.72
CA PRO A 74 -3.18 -24.85 -0.43
C PRO A 74 -1.71 -24.47 -0.27
N ALA A 75 -0.86 -25.36 0.27
CA ALA A 75 0.57 -25.12 0.43
C ALA A 75 1.29 -25.10 -0.93
N VAL A 76 0.93 -26.00 -1.85
CA VAL A 76 1.48 -26.03 -3.22
C VAL A 76 1.10 -24.76 -3.97
N ARG A 77 -0.17 -24.34 -3.87
CA ARG A 77 -0.65 -23.09 -4.46
C ARG A 77 0.07 -21.86 -3.87
N ALA A 78 0.18 -21.79 -2.55
CA ALA A 78 0.85 -20.68 -1.87
C ALA A 78 2.32 -20.57 -2.29
N LYS A 79 3.02 -21.70 -2.39
CA LYS A 79 4.40 -21.75 -2.90
C LYS A 79 4.49 -21.26 -4.35
N ALA A 80 3.63 -21.76 -5.24
CA ALA A 80 3.63 -21.33 -6.65
C ALA A 80 3.38 -19.82 -6.78
N LYS A 81 2.44 -19.27 -6.01
CA LYS A 81 2.18 -17.83 -5.99
C LYS A 81 3.31 -17.00 -5.38
N ALA A 82 4.03 -17.54 -4.39
CA ALA A 82 5.22 -16.90 -3.84
C ALA A 82 6.38 -16.85 -4.86
N GLU A 83 6.57 -17.92 -5.64
CA GLU A 83 7.55 -17.95 -6.74
C GLU A 83 7.19 -16.97 -7.87
N GLU A 84 5.90 -16.86 -8.19
CA GLU A 84 5.37 -15.85 -9.13
C GLU A 84 5.63 -14.43 -8.62
N TYR A 85 5.32 -14.16 -7.35
CA TYR A 85 5.59 -12.87 -6.71
C TYR A 85 7.07 -12.48 -6.78
N GLU A 86 7.96 -13.42 -6.45
CA GLU A 86 9.40 -13.14 -6.44
C GLU A 86 9.92 -12.77 -7.84
N LYS A 87 9.43 -13.45 -8.88
CA LYS A 87 9.77 -13.15 -10.27
C LYS A 87 9.23 -11.80 -10.74
N LEU A 88 8.03 -11.42 -10.32
CA LEU A 88 7.34 -10.22 -10.82
C LEU A 88 7.69 -8.96 -10.01
N CYS A 89 7.63 -9.06 -8.68
CA CYS A 89 7.70 -7.91 -7.78
C CYS A 89 8.91 -7.92 -6.84
N GLY A 90 9.66 -9.04 -6.74
CA GLY A 90 10.71 -9.25 -5.75
C GLY A 90 11.83 -8.18 -5.78
N GLU A 91 12.23 -7.73 -6.95
CA GLU A 91 13.23 -6.64 -7.07
C GLU A 91 12.69 -5.30 -6.53
N SER A 92 11.53 -4.86 -7.00
CA SER A 92 10.90 -3.61 -6.53
C SER A 92 10.63 -3.63 -5.01
N TRP A 93 10.26 -4.79 -4.47
CA TRP A 93 10.10 -5.00 -3.04
C TRP A 93 11.40 -4.79 -2.27
N ARG A 94 12.52 -5.39 -2.71
CA ARG A 94 13.82 -5.22 -2.06
C ARG A 94 14.23 -3.75 -1.99
N VAL A 95 14.14 -3.03 -3.10
CA VAL A 95 14.52 -1.61 -3.18
C VAL A 95 13.67 -0.77 -2.22
N TYR A 96 12.35 -0.97 -2.23
CA TYR A 96 11.44 -0.26 -1.33
C TYR A 96 11.70 -0.61 0.14
N LYS A 97 11.80 -1.91 0.45
CA LYS A 97 12.05 -2.42 1.81
C LYS A 97 13.34 -1.84 2.38
N ASP A 98 14.42 -1.82 1.61
CA ASP A 98 15.71 -1.32 2.08
C ASP A 98 15.66 0.17 2.40
N CYS A 99 14.97 0.97 1.59
CA CYS A 99 14.73 2.39 1.88
C CYS A 99 13.94 2.58 3.19
N VAL A 100 12.85 1.82 3.36
CA VAL A 100 12.01 1.90 4.56
C VAL A 100 12.76 1.44 5.80
N TRP A 101 13.48 0.33 5.73
CA TRP A 101 14.25 -0.20 6.85
C TRP A 101 15.33 0.76 7.32
N LYS A 102 15.97 1.47 6.40
CA LYS A 102 16.88 2.57 6.76
C LYS A 102 16.14 3.66 7.53
N ALA A 103 15.02 4.15 6.99
CA ALA A 103 14.23 5.19 7.65
C ALA A 103 13.66 4.78 9.03
N VAL A 104 13.32 3.51 9.21
CA VAL A 104 12.85 2.95 10.49
C VAL A 104 13.98 2.92 11.51
N LYS A 105 15.19 2.51 11.11
CA LYS A 105 16.39 2.53 11.95
C LYS A 105 16.78 3.95 12.34
N ASP A 106 16.81 4.88 11.37
CA ASP A 106 17.16 6.29 11.59
C ASP A 106 16.19 6.99 12.57
N LYS A 107 14.98 6.45 12.75
CA LYS A 107 13.96 6.95 13.68
C LYS A 107 13.85 6.16 14.99
N ASP A 108 14.75 5.20 15.22
CA ASP A 108 14.76 4.33 16.39
C ASP A 108 13.43 3.60 16.66
N LEU A 109 12.74 3.21 15.58
CA LEU A 109 11.45 2.51 15.66
C LEU A 109 11.59 0.98 15.68
N MET A 110 12.82 0.46 15.55
CA MET A 110 13.08 -0.98 15.47
C MET A 110 12.62 -1.77 16.72
N PRO A 111 12.83 -1.29 17.96
CA PRO A 111 12.37 -2.02 19.16
C PRO A 111 10.85 -2.17 19.18
N LEU A 112 10.12 -1.07 18.92
CA LEU A 112 8.66 -1.05 18.89
C LEU A 112 8.10 -1.94 17.78
N LEU A 113 8.71 -1.89 16.58
CA LEU A 113 8.29 -2.71 15.46
C LEU A 113 8.57 -4.21 15.69
N THR A 114 9.64 -4.54 16.41
CA THR A 114 9.97 -5.93 16.76
C THR A 114 8.95 -6.47 17.76
N GLN A 115 8.66 -5.72 18.83
CA GLN A 115 7.62 -6.07 19.79
C GLN A 115 6.27 -6.31 19.10
N ALA A 116 5.82 -5.36 18.28
CA ALA A 116 4.54 -5.49 17.58
C ALA A 116 4.48 -6.65 16.56
N ARG A 117 5.64 -7.14 16.08
CA ARG A 117 5.71 -8.30 15.18
C ARG A 117 5.70 -9.64 15.90
N GLU A 118 6.13 -9.66 17.16
CA GLU A 118 6.07 -10.85 18.01
C GLU A 118 4.65 -11.07 18.55
N GLU A 119 3.87 -10.00 18.67
CA GLU A 119 2.45 -10.06 18.99
C GLU A 119 1.68 -10.81 17.88
N ASN A 120 0.93 -11.85 18.27
CA ASN A 120 0.03 -12.58 17.37
C ASN A 120 -1.44 -12.33 17.76
N PRO A 121 -2.00 -11.16 17.41
CA PRO A 121 -3.31 -10.72 17.89
C PRO A 121 -4.47 -11.61 17.43
N LEU A 122 -4.25 -12.46 16.43
CA LEU A 122 -5.28 -13.39 15.94
C LEU A 122 -5.47 -14.60 16.89
N LEU A 123 -4.53 -14.85 17.80
CA LEU A 123 -4.61 -15.94 18.78
C LEU A 123 -5.22 -15.50 20.13
N SER A 124 -5.21 -14.20 20.42
CA SER A 124 -5.71 -13.65 21.69
C SER A 124 -6.68 -12.50 21.40
N PRO A 125 -8.00 -12.68 21.54
CA PRO A 125 -8.99 -11.64 21.23
C PRO A 125 -8.94 -10.42 22.18
N ASN A 126 -8.04 -10.41 23.17
CA ASN A 126 -7.79 -9.25 24.02
C ASN A 126 -6.39 -9.36 24.64
N SER A 127 -5.46 -8.53 24.17
CA SER A 127 -4.34 -8.07 24.99
C SER A 127 -4.43 -6.56 25.04
N GLU A 128 -5.17 -6.03 26.01
CA GLU A 128 -5.09 -4.61 26.35
C GLU A 128 -3.62 -4.25 26.62
N PRO A 129 -3.15 -3.07 26.20
CA PRO A 129 -1.78 -2.66 26.46
C PRO A 129 -1.55 -2.58 27.97
N THR A 130 -0.74 -3.49 28.51
CA THR A 130 -0.24 -3.38 29.89
C THR A 130 0.67 -2.17 29.98
N SER A 131 0.09 -1.02 30.33
CA SER A 131 0.77 0.18 30.80
C SER A 131 1.58 -0.18 32.06
N SER A 132 2.84 -0.57 31.86
CA SER A 132 3.76 -0.87 32.96
C SER A 132 4.58 0.39 33.28
N LYS A 133 4.10 1.08 34.33
CA LYS A 133 4.74 1.98 35.31
C LYS A 133 6.03 2.73 34.95
#